data_AF-A0A1H1TIX7-F1
#
_entry.id   AF-A0A1H1TIX7-F1
#
_cell.length_a   1.000
_cell.length_b   1.000
_cell.length_c   1.000
_cell.angle_alpha   90.00
_cell.angle_beta   90.00
_cell.angle_gamma   90.00
#
_symmetry.space_group_name_H-M   'P 1'
#
loop_
_entity.id
_entity.type
_entity.pdbx_description
1 polymer ?
#
loop_
_entity_poly.entity_id
_entity_poly.type
_entity_poly.pdbx_seq_one_letter_code
_entity_poly.pdbx_strand_id
1 'polypeptide(L)' 'MAEKRMTIHLDEDCIRNLEQLKRRLDAEAGEHSPMFSLPALARHAIRKWCDHVAAPMPRPWEQQPASDDDASSEG' A
#
# COMPACT_ATOMS: atom_id res chain seq x y z
N MET A 1 -8.89 13.88 18.64
CA MET A 1 -8.04 12.71 18.33
C MET A 1 -6.63 13.24 18.15
N ALA A 2 -5.67 12.85 19.00
CA ALA A 2 -4.30 13.36 18.89
C ALA A 2 -3.63 12.78 17.63
N GLU A 3 -3.15 13.64 16.73
CA GLU A 3 -2.38 13.20 15.56
C GLU A 3 -1.08 12.54 16.03
N LYS A 4 -0.99 11.21 15.89
CA LYS A 4 0.25 10.47 16.15
C LYS A 4 1.25 10.85 15.07
N ARG A 5 2.17 11.76 15.39
CA ARG A 5 3.28 12.15 14.50
C ARG A 5 4.22 10.96 14.35
N MET A 6 4.41 10.50 13.11
CA MET A 6 5.33 9.43 12.76
C MET A 6 6.39 9.99 11.82
N THR A 7 7.65 9.75 12.16
CA THR A 7 8.80 10.10 11.32
C THR A 7 9.31 8.82 10.67
N ILE A 8 9.65 8.90 9.39
CA ILE A 8 10.27 7.83 8.62
C ILE A 8 11.54 8.37 7.98
N HIS A 9 12.57 7.54 7.93
CA HIS A 9 13.81 7.84 7.22
C HIS A 9 13.76 7.14 5.88
N LEU A 10 14.00 7.91 4.82
CA LEU A 10 14.16 7.41 3.47
C LEU A 10 15.64 7.47 3.12
N ASP A 11 16.11 6.47 2.41
CA ASP A 11 17.44 6.45 1.81
C ASP A 11 17.55 7.48 0.68
N GLU A 12 18.79 7.85 0.35
CA GLU A 12 19.09 8.89 -0.64
C GLU A 12 18.54 8.54 -2.02
N ASP A 13 18.62 7.28 -2.42
CA ASP A 13 18.08 6.82 -3.71
C ASP A 13 16.56 6.90 -3.77
N CYS A 14 15.86 6.55 -2.69
CA CYS A 14 14.41 6.75 -2.60
C CYS A 14 14.02 8.23 -2.72
N ILE A 15 14.76 9.13 -2.05
CA ILE A 15 14.52 10.57 -2.16
C ILE A 15 14.72 11.05 -3.61
N ARG A 16 15.82 10.66 -4.26
CA ARG A 16 16.08 11.02 -5.67
C ARG A 16 14.99 10.53 -6.61
N ASN A 17 14.50 9.30 -6.41
CA ASN A 17 13.42 8.73 -7.20
C ASN A 17 12.10 9.49 -7.00
N LEU A 18 11.77 9.88 -5.76
CA LEU A 18 10.59 10.69 -5.45
C LEU A 18 10.66 12.08 -6.10
N GLU A 19 11.83 12.71 -6.10
CA GLU A 19 12.03 14.00 -6.78
C GLU A 19 11.88 13.89 -8.31
N GLN A 20 12.39 12.80 -8.90
CA GLN A 20 12.22 12.56 -10.32
C GLN A 20 10.75 12.31 -10.67
N LEU A 21 10.03 11.54 -9.86
CA LEU A 21 8.60 11.30 -10.02
C LEU A 21 7.82 12.61 -9.90
N LYS A 22 8.10 13.43 -8.89
CA LYS A 22 7.48 14.75 -8.72
C LYS A 22 7.63 15.59 -9.98
N ARG A 23 8.84 15.68 -10.54
CA ARG A 23 9.11 16.45 -11.76
C ARG A 23 8.30 15.97 -12.97
N ARG A 24 8.11 14.66 -13.11
CA ARG A 24 7.26 14.09 -14.18
C ARG A 24 5.79 14.45 -13.98
N LEU A 25 5.29 14.29 -12.75
CA LEU A 25 3.92 14.67 -12.40
C LEU A 25 3.67 16.16 -12.58
N ASP A 26 4.62 17.01 -12.21
CA ASP A 26 4.53 18.47 -12.40
C ASP A 26 4.55 18.85 -13.90
N ALA A 27 5.25 18.08 -14.74
CA ALA A 27 5.29 18.30 -16.19
C ALA A 27 4.01 17.83 -16.90
N GLU A 28 3.38 16.76 -16.39
CA GLU A 28 2.10 16.24 -16.88
C GLU A 28 0.89 17.01 -16.33
N ALA A 29 1.06 17.61 -15.15
CA ALA A 29 0.11 18.50 -14.52
C ALA A 29 -0.06 19.77 -15.37
N GLY A 30 -1.21 19.90 -16.03
CA GLY A 30 -1.62 21.19 -16.60
C GLY A 30 -1.76 22.29 -15.53
N GLU A 31 -2.08 23.50 -15.98
CA GLU A 31 -2.10 24.76 -15.19
C GLU A 31 -2.91 24.75 -13.88
N HIS A 32 -3.70 23.70 -13.62
CA HIS A 32 -4.61 23.59 -12.48
C HIS A 32 -4.36 22.40 -11.55
N SER A 33 -3.29 21.63 -11.73
CA SER A 33 -3.05 20.47 -10.86
C SER A 33 -2.42 20.88 -9.52
N PRO A 34 -2.88 20.32 -8.38
CA PRO A 34 -2.25 20.57 -7.10
C PRO A 34 -0.83 19.98 -7.07
N MET A 35 0.17 20.85 -6.94
CA MET A 35 1.56 20.42 -6.79
C MET A 35 1.74 19.63 -5.49
N PHE A 36 2.12 18.36 -5.59
CA PHE A 36 2.43 17.56 -4.41
C PHE A 36 3.73 18.04 -3.77
N SER A 37 3.72 18.37 -2.48
CA SER A 37 4.99 18.47 -1.75
C SER A 37 5.68 17.11 -1.70
N LEU A 38 7.02 17.08 -1.66
CA LEU A 38 7.77 15.82 -1.59
C LEU A 38 7.31 14.92 -0.43
N PRO A 39 7.02 15.44 0.79
CA PRO A 39 6.46 14.63 1.87
C PRO A 39 5.05 14.09 1.59
N ALA A 40 4.21 14.85 0.86
CA ALA A 40 2.88 14.38 0.48
C ALA A 40 2.97 13.25 -0.55
N LEU A 41 3.88 13.37 -1.53
CA LEU A 41 4.14 12.33 -2.52
C LEU A 41 4.69 11.06 -1.86
N ALA A 42 5.64 11.19 -0.94
CA ALA A 42 6.19 10.06 -0.18
C ALA A 42 5.11 9.30 0.59
N ARG A 43 4.23 10.00 1.32
CA ARG A 43 3.11 9.37 2.03
C ARG A 43 2.17 8.64 1.09
N HIS A 44 1.90 9.19 -0.09
CA HIS A 44 1.01 8.56 -1.06
C HIS A 44 1.64 7.30 -1.66
N ALA A 45 2.93 7.36 -2.02
CA ALA A 45 3.67 6.22 -2.54
C ALA A 45 3.72 5.06 -1.54
N ILE A 46 4.01 5.34 -0.27
CA ILE A 46 4.01 4.33 0.81
C ILE A 46 2.64 3.69 0.95
N ARG A 47 1.57 4.50 0.97
CA ARG A 47 0.21 3.96 1.08
C ARG A 47 -0.13 3.04 -0.08
N LYS A 48 0.11 3.48 -1.32
CA LYS A 48 -0.08 2.68 -2.52
C LYS A 48 0.71 1.37 -2.48
N TRP A 49 1.95 1.42 -2.00
CA TRP A 49 2.77 0.23 -1.84
C TRP A 49 2.20 -0.72 -0.79
N CYS A 50 1.79 -0.20 0.38
CA CYS A 50 1.12 -1.01 1.41
C CYS A 50 -0.17 -1.64 0.89
N ASP A 51 -1.00 -0.90 0.14
CA ASP A 51 -2.23 -1.41 -0.45
C ASP A 51 -1.96 -2.51 -1.50
N HIS A 52 -0.85 -2.39 -2.25
CA HIS A 52 -0.44 -3.38 -3.23
C HIS A 52 0.15 -4.65 -2.59
N VAL A 53 0.94 -4.49 -1.53
CA VAL A 53 1.60 -5.60 -0.81
C VAL A 53 0.67 -6.31 0.17
N ALA A 54 -0.34 -5.60 0.70
CA ALA A 54 -1.36 -6.22 1.52
C ALA A 54 -2.07 -7.29 0.69
N ALA A 55 -1.79 -8.57 1.00
CA ALA A 55 -2.52 -9.68 0.43
C ALA A 55 -4.03 -9.44 0.68
N PRO A 56 -4.90 -9.67 -0.31
CA PRO A 56 -6.33 -9.66 -0.05
C PRO A 56 -6.59 -10.68 1.06
N MET A 57 -7.03 -10.19 2.23
CA MET A 57 -7.37 -11.04 3.36
C MET A 57 -8.37 -12.08 2.87
N PRO A 58 -8.08 -13.40 2.97
CA PRO A 58 -9.06 -14.42 2.62
C PRO A 58 -10.31 -14.17 3.44
N ARG A 59 -11.47 -14.17 2.80
CA ARG A 59 -12.71 -13.88 3.50
C ARG A 59 -12.91 -14.97 4.57
N PRO A 60 -13.47 -14.64 5.74
CA PRO A 60 -13.60 -15.60 6.84
C PRO A 60 -14.31 -16.91 6.47
N TRP A 61 -15.18 -16.90 5.45
CA TRP A 61 -15.91 -18.07 4.96
C TRP A 61 -15.13 -18.92 3.94
N GLU A 62 -13.99 -18.46 3.42
CA GLU A 62 -13.08 -19.23 2.54
C GLU A 62 -12.08 -20.08 3.36
N GLN A 63 -12.04 -19.91 4.68
CA GLN A 63 -11.16 -20.65 5.59
C GLN A 63 -11.84 -21.87 6.22
N GLN A 64 -13.04 -22.27 5.79
CA GLN A 64 -13.64 -23.49 6.30
C GLN A 64 -12.83 -24.68 5.74
N PRO A 65 -12.04 -25.42 6.57
CA PRO A 65 -11.53 -26.70 6.11
C PRO A 65 -12.75 -27.54 5.75
N ALA A 66 -12.72 -28.17 4.58
CA ALA A 66 -13.60 -29.30 4.34
C ALA A 66 -13.36 -30.26 5.51
N SER A 67 -14.35 -30.38 6.39
CA SER A 67 -14.40 -31.50 7.33
C SER A 67 -14.50 -32.73 6.45
N ASP A 68 -13.35 -33.36 6.21
CA ASP A 68 -13.26 -34.77 5.84
C ASP A 68 -13.86 -35.56 7.01
N ASP A 69 -15.17 -35.77 6.97
CA ASP A 69 -15.79 -36.89 7.68
C ASP A 69 -15.77 -38.09 6.72
N ASP A 70 -14.55 -38.59 6.49
CA ASP A 70 -14.34 -39.98 6.09
C ASP A 70 -14.62 -40.84 7.33
N ALA A 71 -15.90 -41.14 7.54
CA ALA A 71 -16.30 -42.22 8.42
C ALA A 71 -16.45 -43.49 7.57
N SER A 72 -15.32 -44.06 7.18
CA SER A 72 -15.21 -45.50 7.02
C SER A 72 -15.68 -46.16 8.32
N SER A 73 -16.81 -46.87 8.28
CA SER A 73 -17.12 -47.93 9.25
C SER A 73 -17.63 -49.13 8.47
N GLU A 74 -16.72 -50.09 8.32
CA GLU A 74 -16.99 -51.48 8.00
C GLU A 74 -17.91 -52.09 9.08
N GLY A 75 -18.83 -52.97 8.66
CA GLY A 75 -19.71 -53.74 9.54
C GLY A 75 -20.89 -54.35 8.79
#